data_AF-A0A7U6GDD4-F1
#
_entry.id   AF-A0A7U6GDD4-F1
#
_cell.length_a   1.000
_cell.length_b   1.000
_cell.length_c   1.000
_cell.angle_alpha   90.00
_cell.angle_beta   90.00
_cell.angle_gamma   90.00
#
_symmetry.space_group_name_H-M   'P 1'
#
loop_
_entity.id
_entity.type
_entity.pdbx_description
1 polymer ?
#
loop_
_entity_poly.entity_id
_entity_poly.type
_entity_poly.pdbx_seq_one_letter_code
_entity_poly.pdbx_strand_id
1 'polypeptide(L)'
;MKKVEEVLKKLKEGGFMILSLKERKAVIKEEAAIYQKVTKKEKSRMLDEFVKLTGYSRCYASYVLRTYGSKVVVDLENGKRTVFIGDDLYSGKGLKIRKRKRERVYGEEVFDALVYLWKMSDYLCGKRLNVYMKEIIPILENFNEFPYSKEIKEKLLSISPATRDCCLRKKRISLS
;
A
#
# COMPACT_ATOMS: atom_id res chain seq x y z
N MET A 1 1.15 38.06 2.54
CA MET A 1 2.45 38.13 3.23
C MET A 1 2.31 38.12 4.75
N LYS A 2 1.43 38.95 5.35
CA LYS A 2 1.16 38.97 6.81
C LYS A 2 0.83 37.61 7.46
N LYS A 3 0.07 36.75 6.77
CA LYS A 3 -0.30 35.40 7.26
C LYS A 3 0.89 34.41 7.29
N VAL A 4 1.87 34.61 6.41
CA VAL A 4 3.09 33.77 6.35
C VAL A 4 4.08 34.22 7.43
N GLU A 5 4.20 35.53 7.66
CA GLU A 5 5.00 36.11 8.74
C GLU A 5 4.44 35.75 10.13
N GLU A 6 3.13 35.71 10.29
CA GLU A 6 2.46 35.25 11.52
C GLU A 6 2.71 33.76 11.79
N VAL A 7 2.72 32.93 10.74
CA VAL A 7 3.07 31.50 10.83
C VAL A 7 4.56 31.32 11.16
N LEU A 8 5.45 32.12 10.56
CA LEU A 8 6.89 32.09 10.84
C LEU A 8 7.23 32.60 12.24
N LYS A 9 6.46 33.57 12.76
CA LYS A 9 6.57 34.06 14.13
C LYS A 9 6.11 33.00 15.14
N LYS A 10 4.97 32.34 14.88
CA LYS A 10 4.49 31.18 15.66
C LYS A 10 5.46 29.99 15.62
N LEU A 11 6.19 29.80 14.51
CA LEU A 11 7.24 28.77 14.39
C LEU A 11 8.49 29.09 15.21
N LYS A 12 8.91 30.37 15.30
CA LYS A 12 10.06 30.81 16.09
C LYS A 12 9.78 30.87 17.59
N GLU A 13 8.52 31.09 17.98
CA GLU A 13 8.07 31.15 19.39
C GLU A 13 7.72 29.75 19.99
N GLY A 14 8.04 28.65 19.30
CA GLY A 14 7.81 27.28 19.80
C GLY A 14 6.36 26.79 19.75
N GLY A 15 5.46 27.56 19.14
CA GLY A 15 4.03 27.32 19.08
C GLY A 15 3.60 26.29 18.02
N PHE A 16 4.07 25.05 18.11
CA PHE A 16 3.34 23.85 17.63
C PHE A 16 3.98 22.51 18.08
N MET A 17 5.08 22.53 18.83
CA MET A 17 5.67 21.33 19.42
C MET A 17 6.01 21.57 20.89
N ILE A 18 5.01 21.40 21.77
CA ILE A 18 5.24 21.45 23.23
C ILE A 18 6.23 20.35 23.66
N LEU A 19 6.27 19.24 22.93
CA LEU A 19 7.14 18.11 23.19
C LEU A 19 7.94 17.70 21.96
N SER A 20 9.22 17.42 22.18
CA SER A 20 10.10 16.68 21.27
C SER A 20 9.56 15.27 20.99
N LEU A 21 10.00 14.65 19.91
CA LEU A 21 9.62 13.27 19.58
C LEU A 21 9.98 12.27 20.69
N LYS A 22 11.03 12.53 21.48
CA LYS A 22 11.41 11.68 22.62
C LYS A 22 10.41 11.80 23.77
N GLU A 23 9.99 13.02 24.08
CA GLU A 23 9.04 13.27 25.16
C GLU A 23 7.64 12.78 24.79
N ARG A 24 7.21 12.95 23.54
CA ARG A 24 5.94 12.36 23.06
C ARG A 24 5.89 10.84 23.25
N LYS A 25 7.03 10.14 23.08
CA LYS A 25 7.11 8.69 23.32
C LYS A 25 6.90 8.33 24.78
N ALA A 26 7.49 9.08 25.69
CA ALA A 26 7.30 8.86 27.12
C ALA A 26 5.83 9.05 27.49
N VAL A 27 5.20 10.12 26.99
CA VAL A 27 3.76 10.36 27.22
C VAL A 27 2.90 9.24 26.65
N ILE A 28 3.12 8.81 25.41
CA ILE A 28 2.35 7.70 24.80
C ILE A 28 2.47 6.43 25.64
N LYS A 29 3.67 6.12 26.14
CA LYS A 29 3.92 4.91 26.94
C LYS A 29 3.08 4.86 28.20
N GLU A 30 3.03 5.96 28.94
CA GLU A 30 2.28 6.06 30.19
C GLU A 30 0.76 6.17 29.93
N GLU A 31 0.36 6.99 28.95
CA GLU A 31 -1.05 7.25 28.64
C GLU A 31 -1.76 6.07 27.97
N ALA A 32 -1.08 5.31 27.11
CA ALA A 32 -1.73 4.22 26.38
C ALA A 32 -2.27 3.11 27.32
N ALA A 33 -1.53 2.79 28.38
CA ALA A 33 -1.94 1.76 29.34
C ALA A 33 -3.24 2.13 30.06
N ILE A 34 -3.43 3.42 30.34
CA ILE A 34 -4.65 3.96 30.97
C ILE A 34 -5.76 4.03 29.92
N TYR A 35 -5.49 4.62 28.75
CA TYR A 35 -6.46 4.77 27.65
C TYR A 35 -7.11 3.46 27.23
N GLN A 36 -6.36 2.35 27.25
CA GLN A 36 -6.88 1.03 26.88
C GLN A 36 -7.92 0.50 27.87
N LYS A 37 -7.74 0.75 29.18
CA LYS A 37 -8.57 0.21 30.27
C LYS A 37 -9.81 1.05 30.61
N VAL A 38 -9.78 2.34 30.25
CA VAL A 38 -10.76 3.35 30.64
C VAL A 38 -12.09 3.24 29.85
N THR A 39 -13.18 3.82 30.36
CA THR A 39 -14.50 3.78 29.69
C THR A 39 -14.59 4.76 28.51
N LYS A 40 -15.58 4.60 27.61
CA LYS A 40 -15.71 5.41 26.39
C LYS A 40 -15.77 6.93 26.64
N LYS A 41 -16.43 7.38 27.72
CA LYS A 41 -16.56 8.82 28.04
C LYS A 41 -15.22 9.43 28.48
N GLU A 42 -14.50 8.70 29.32
CA GLU A 42 -13.20 9.10 29.84
C GLU A 42 -12.10 9.02 28.77
N LYS A 43 -12.17 8.03 27.85
CA LYS A 43 -11.28 7.97 26.67
C LYS A 43 -11.38 9.23 25.81
N SER A 44 -12.58 9.77 25.62
CA SER A 44 -12.74 11.01 24.85
C SER A 44 -12.05 12.19 25.51
N ARG A 45 -12.18 12.35 26.84
CA ARG A 45 -11.52 13.41 27.62
C ARG A 45 -10.00 13.29 27.57
N MET A 46 -9.49 12.09 27.84
CA MET A 46 -8.07 11.80 27.78
C MET A 46 -7.49 12.06 26.39
N LEU A 47 -8.23 11.70 25.34
CA LEU A 47 -7.81 11.96 23.96
C LEU A 47 -7.76 13.45 23.63
N ASP A 48 -8.68 14.26 24.17
CA ASP A 48 -8.68 15.71 24.00
C ASP A 48 -7.48 16.38 24.68
N GLU A 49 -7.10 15.90 25.87
CA GLU A 49 -5.91 16.34 26.59
C GLU A 49 -4.63 15.95 25.85
N PHE A 50 -4.53 14.70 25.42
CA PHE A 50 -3.39 14.19 24.67
C PHE A 50 -3.18 14.93 23.33
N VAL A 51 -4.27 15.27 22.63
CA VAL A 51 -4.20 16.06 21.38
C VAL A 51 -3.66 17.47 21.64
N LYS A 52 -4.10 18.13 22.73
CA LYS A 52 -3.57 19.44 23.11
C LYS A 52 -2.07 19.37 23.47
N LEU A 53 -1.65 18.30 24.11
CA LEU A 53 -0.29 18.12 24.63
C LEU A 53 0.70 17.70 23.54
N THR A 54 0.29 16.83 22.62
CA THR A 54 1.16 16.29 21.54
C THR A 54 0.99 16.98 20.19
N GLY A 55 -0.11 17.69 19.97
CA GLY A 55 -0.45 18.31 18.68
C GLY A 55 -0.84 17.30 17.59
N TYR A 56 -1.09 16.04 17.94
CA TYR A 56 -1.57 15.04 16.98
C TYR A 56 -3.02 15.26 16.58
N SER A 57 -3.39 14.80 15.37
CA SER A 57 -4.80 14.75 15.00
C SER A 57 -5.53 13.73 15.89
N ARG A 58 -6.77 14.00 16.26
CA ARG A 58 -7.58 13.13 17.13
C ARG A 58 -7.63 11.68 16.63
N CYS A 59 -7.72 11.49 15.32
CA CYS A 59 -7.71 10.16 14.69
C CYS A 59 -6.37 9.44 14.91
N TYR A 60 -5.24 10.14 14.71
CA TYR A 60 -3.91 9.57 14.90
C TYR A 60 -3.62 9.30 16.37
N ALA A 61 -3.98 10.21 17.26
CA ALA A 61 -3.88 10.03 18.70
C ALA A 61 -4.64 8.78 19.21
N SER A 62 -5.88 8.61 18.75
CA SER A 62 -6.71 7.45 19.12
C SER A 62 -6.13 6.16 18.60
N TYR A 63 -5.63 6.17 17.35
CA TYR A 63 -4.91 5.05 16.77
C TYR A 63 -3.72 4.68 17.64
N VAL A 64 -2.79 5.61 17.85
CA VAL A 64 -1.54 5.36 18.58
C VAL A 64 -1.79 4.83 19.99
N LEU A 65 -2.68 5.45 20.77
CA LEU A 65 -2.98 4.98 22.13
C LEU A 65 -3.67 3.60 22.16
N ARG A 66 -4.48 3.29 21.14
CA ARG A 66 -5.16 1.99 21.03
C ARG A 66 -4.22 0.88 20.55
N THR A 67 -3.33 1.17 19.61
CA THR A 67 -2.43 0.20 18.99
C THR A 67 -1.12 0.04 19.76
N TYR A 68 -0.79 0.98 20.65
CA TYR A 68 0.41 0.89 21.48
C TYR A 68 0.48 -0.43 22.24
N GLY A 69 1.57 -1.18 22.06
CA GLY A 69 1.74 -2.47 22.72
C GLY A 69 1.06 -3.65 22.00
N SER A 70 0.29 -3.41 20.94
CA SER A 70 -0.51 -4.45 20.28
C SER A 70 0.37 -5.44 19.52
N LYS A 71 0.33 -6.70 19.96
CA LYS A 71 1.11 -7.80 19.38
C LYS A 71 0.48 -8.31 18.07
N VAL A 72 0.94 -7.83 16.93
CA VAL A 72 0.57 -8.33 15.60
C VAL A 72 1.58 -9.39 15.17
N VAL A 73 1.15 -10.64 15.01
CA VAL A 73 2.03 -11.68 14.45
C VAL A 73 2.23 -11.39 12.97
N VAL A 74 3.47 -11.11 12.56
CA VAL A 74 3.84 -10.94 11.15
C VAL A 74 4.84 -12.01 10.74
N ASP A 75 4.64 -12.55 9.54
CA ASP A 75 5.65 -13.37 8.88
C ASP A 75 6.75 -12.44 8.35
N LEU A 76 8.00 -12.68 8.74
CA LEU A 76 9.16 -11.98 8.18
C LEU A 76 9.68 -12.69 6.93
N GLU A 77 10.45 -11.98 6.10
CA GLU A 77 11.06 -12.54 4.88
C GLU A 77 11.93 -13.77 5.17
N ASN A 78 12.56 -13.84 6.35
CA ASN A 78 13.44 -14.93 6.78
C ASN A 78 12.69 -16.16 7.34
N GLY A 79 11.37 -16.25 7.18
CA GLY A 79 10.55 -17.37 7.68
C GLY A 79 10.31 -17.40 9.20
N LYS A 80 10.89 -16.44 9.95
CA LYS A 80 10.62 -16.26 11.38
C LYS A 80 9.27 -15.57 11.55
N ARG A 81 8.42 -16.12 12.43
CA ARG A 81 7.22 -15.44 12.93
C ARG A 81 7.62 -14.55 14.09
N THR A 82 7.34 -13.26 13.99
CA THR A 82 7.60 -12.32 15.09
C THR A 82 6.35 -11.58 15.48
N VAL A 83 6.23 -11.35 16.78
CA VAL A 83 5.23 -10.46 17.35
C VAL A 83 5.69 -9.02 17.12
N PHE A 84 5.05 -8.34 16.18
CA PHE A 84 5.17 -6.90 15.98
C PHE A 84 4.41 -6.19 17.09
N ILE A 85 5.04 -5.29 17.83
CA ILE A 85 4.36 -4.48 18.85
C ILE A 85 3.93 -3.19 18.18
N GLY A 86 2.62 -2.94 18.11
CA GLY A 86 2.04 -1.73 17.58
C GLY A 86 2.67 -0.53 18.28
N ASP A 87 3.27 0.31 17.46
CA ASP A 87 3.92 1.58 17.78
C ASP A 87 5.14 1.54 18.70
N ASP A 88 6.13 0.71 18.34
CA ASP A 88 7.54 1.08 18.50
C ASP A 88 7.94 2.09 17.40
N LEU A 89 7.17 3.19 17.28
CA LEU A 89 7.04 4.10 16.10
C LEU A 89 8.35 4.64 15.48
N TYR A 90 9.50 4.40 16.10
CA TYR A 90 10.81 4.83 15.61
C TYR A 90 11.95 3.92 16.07
N SER A 91 11.71 2.63 16.38
CA SER A 91 12.85 1.73 16.37
C SER A 91 13.28 1.58 14.92
N GLY A 92 14.50 2.03 14.59
CA GLY A 92 15.12 1.79 13.28
C GLY A 92 15.24 0.30 12.89
N LYS A 93 14.65 -0.59 13.69
CA LYS A 93 14.42 -2.01 13.48
C LYS A 93 12.99 -2.25 12.95
N GLY A 94 12.54 -1.43 12.00
CA GLY A 94 11.31 -1.69 11.27
C GLY A 94 11.40 -3.06 10.59
N LEU A 95 10.76 -4.05 11.19
CA LEU A 95 10.73 -5.41 10.68
C LEU A 95 10.01 -5.41 9.32
N LYS A 96 10.72 -5.75 8.24
CA LYS A 96 10.15 -5.83 6.88
C LYS A 96 9.08 -6.92 6.85
N ILE A 97 7.81 -6.51 6.83
CA ILE A 97 6.66 -7.42 6.72
C ILE A 97 6.75 -8.16 5.39
N ARG A 98 6.68 -9.48 5.42
CA ARG A 98 6.67 -10.30 4.20
C ARG A 98 5.41 -10.01 3.40
N LYS A 99 5.58 -9.57 2.15
CA LYS A 99 4.47 -9.48 1.20
C LYS A 99 3.94 -10.89 0.91
N ARG A 100 2.62 -11.08 0.89
CA ARG A 100 2.00 -12.36 0.50
C ARG A 100 2.51 -12.76 -0.89
N LYS A 101 3.22 -13.89 -0.99
CA LYS A 101 3.61 -14.49 -2.27
C LYS A 101 2.38 -15.25 -2.80
N ARG A 102 1.59 -14.61 -3.67
CA ARG A 102 0.60 -15.34 -4.49
C ARG A 102 1.33 -15.98 -5.66
N GLU A 103 1.06 -17.26 -5.91
CA GLU A 103 1.53 -17.92 -7.13
C GLU A 103 1.00 -17.16 -8.35
N ARG A 104 1.85 -16.99 -9.36
CA ARG A 104 1.45 -16.31 -10.59
C ARG A 104 0.66 -17.29 -11.43
N VAL A 105 -0.64 -17.05 -11.58
CA VAL A 105 -1.56 -17.84 -12.41
C VAL A 105 -1.21 -17.74 -13.90
N TYR A 106 -0.57 -16.65 -14.32
CA TYR A 106 -0.13 -16.42 -15.70
C TYR A 106 1.40 -16.52 -15.75
N GLY A 107 1.89 -17.53 -16.49
CA GLY A 107 3.31 -17.75 -16.74
C GLY A 107 3.92 -16.75 -17.73
N GLU A 108 5.18 -16.95 -18.06
CA GLU A 108 5.94 -16.08 -18.98
C GLU A 108 5.41 -16.15 -20.41
N GLU A 109 5.02 -17.33 -20.87
CA GLU A 109 4.46 -17.54 -22.22
C GLU A 109 3.17 -16.73 -22.46
N VAL A 110 2.31 -16.63 -21.43
CA VAL A 110 1.08 -15.81 -21.49
C VAL A 110 1.43 -14.32 -21.58
N PHE A 111 2.53 -13.91 -20.95
CA PHE A 111 3.01 -12.55 -21.03
C PHE A 111 3.58 -12.23 -22.41
N ASP A 112 4.35 -13.14 -23.01
CA ASP A 112 4.92 -12.95 -24.35
C ASP A 112 3.82 -12.88 -25.42
N ALA A 113 2.82 -13.76 -25.34
CA ALA A 113 1.66 -13.71 -26.21
C ALA A 113 0.86 -12.41 -26.06
N LEU A 114 0.73 -11.90 -24.83
CA LEU A 114 0.10 -10.62 -24.56
C LEU A 114 0.91 -9.45 -25.16
N VAL A 115 2.24 -9.48 -25.08
CA VAL A 115 3.12 -8.46 -25.66
C VAL A 115 3.07 -8.50 -27.20
N TYR A 116 3.02 -9.69 -27.81
CA TYR A 116 2.84 -9.86 -29.24
C TYR A 116 1.56 -9.16 -29.74
N LEU A 117 0.42 -9.50 -29.11
CA LEU A 117 -0.87 -8.90 -29.47
C LEU A 117 -0.90 -7.39 -29.17
N TRP A 118 -0.25 -6.95 -28.10
CA TRP A 118 -0.17 -5.53 -27.76
C TRP A 118 0.60 -4.73 -28.81
N LYS A 119 1.73 -5.26 -29.32
CA LYS A 119 2.49 -4.66 -30.43
C LYS A 119 1.70 -4.66 -31.73
N MET A 120 1.03 -5.76 -32.06
CA MET A 120 0.18 -5.87 -33.25
C MET A 120 -0.95 -4.83 -33.24
N SER A 121 -1.50 -4.55 -32.05
CA SER A 121 -2.59 -3.60 -31.86
C SER A 121 -2.16 -2.12 -31.79
N ASP A 122 -0.89 -1.80 -32.05
CA ASP A 122 -0.33 -0.45 -31.87
C ASP A 122 -0.51 0.08 -30.43
N TYR A 123 -0.11 -0.75 -29.46
CA TYR A 123 0.01 -0.39 -28.04
C TYR A 123 -1.27 0.05 -27.30
N LEU A 124 -2.44 -0.49 -27.68
CA LEU A 124 -3.73 -0.21 -27.01
C LEU A 124 -3.72 -0.38 -25.47
N CYS A 125 -4.59 0.38 -24.80
CA CYS A 125 -4.84 0.21 -23.37
C CYS A 125 -5.57 -1.12 -23.06
N GLY A 126 -5.36 -1.70 -21.87
CA GLY A 126 -5.84 -3.05 -21.54
C GLY A 126 -7.35 -3.27 -21.70
N LYS A 127 -8.17 -2.22 -21.57
CA LYS A 127 -9.62 -2.27 -21.85
C LYS A 127 -9.91 -2.48 -23.34
N ARG A 128 -9.29 -1.72 -24.23
CA ARG A 128 -9.45 -1.84 -25.69
C ARG A 128 -8.78 -3.11 -26.20
N LEU A 129 -7.58 -3.40 -25.69
CA LEU A 129 -6.85 -4.63 -26.00
C LEU A 129 -7.68 -5.87 -25.65
N ASN A 130 -8.39 -5.91 -24.54
CA ASN A 130 -9.26 -7.04 -24.18
C ASN A 130 -10.37 -7.30 -25.22
N VAL A 131 -10.99 -6.24 -25.75
CA VAL A 131 -12.02 -6.39 -26.79
C VAL A 131 -11.39 -6.84 -28.10
N TYR A 132 -10.33 -6.15 -28.51
CA TYR A 132 -9.57 -6.46 -29.72
C TYR A 132 -9.06 -7.91 -29.74
N MET A 133 -8.52 -8.40 -28.62
CA MET A 133 -8.02 -9.77 -28.50
C MET A 133 -9.12 -10.82 -28.73
N LYS A 134 -10.35 -10.56 -28.28
CA LYS A 134 -11.47 -11.50 -28.48
C LYS A 134 -11.83 -11.65 -29.95
N GLU A 135 -11.63 -10.60 -30.74
CA GLU A 135 -11.95 -10.58 -32.17
C GLU A 135 -10.78 -11.09 -33.03
N ILE A 136 -9.54 -10.70 -32.70
CA ILE A 136 -8.37 -11.02 -33.54
C ILE A 136 -7.85 -12.44 -33.35
N ILE A 137 -7.99 -13.03 -32.15
CA ILE A 137 -7.46 -14.38 -31.87
C ILE A 137 -8.11 -15.44 -32.79
N PRO A 138 -9.45 -15.50 -32.96
CA PRO A 138 -10.08 -16.43 -33.89
C PRO A 138 -9.60 -16.26 -35.35
N ILE A 139 -9.35 -15.02 -35.76
CA ILE A 139 -8.87 -14.71 -37.12
C ILE A 139 -7.45 -15.24 -37.29
N LEU A 140 -6.55 -14.96 -36.34
CA LEU A 140 -5.16 -15.42 -36.38
C LEU A 140 -5.02 -16.94 -36.34
N GLU A 141 -5.92 -17.63 -35.65
CA GLU A 141 -5.97 -19.09 -35.68
C GLU A 141 -6.35 -19.64 -37.06
N ASN A 142 -7.33 -19.02 -37.72
CA ASN A 142 -7.75 -19.44 -39.07
C ASN A 142 -6.62 -19.28 -40.10
N PHE A 143 -5.75 -18.30 -39.91
CA PHE A 143 -4.58 -18.08 -40.77
C PHE A 143 -3.31 -18.83 -40.32
N ASN A 144 -3.37 -19.66 -39.27
CA ASN A 144 -2.20 -20.32 -38.66
C ASN A 144 -1.07 -19.35 -38.24
N GLU A 145 -1.39 -18.08 -37.99
CA GLU A 145 -0.42 -17.04 -37.60
C GLU A 145 -0.30 -16.86 -36.08
N PHE A 146 -0.98 -17.70 -35.30
CA PHE A 146 -0.91 -17.67 -33.83
C PHE A 146 0.09 -18.72 -33.32
N PRO A 147 1.32 -18.35 -32.91
CA PRO A 147 2.37 -19.30 -32.56
C PRO A 147 2.26 -19.92 -31.16
N TYR A 148 1.13 -19.73 -30.46
CA TYR A 148 0.96 -20.16 -29.06
C TYR A 148 -0.08 -21.27 -28.91
N SER A 149 0.05 -22.07 -27.84
CA SER A 149 -0.85 -23.19 -27.56
C SER A 149 -2.28 -22.77 -27.22
N LYS A 150 -3.23 -23.70 -27.41
CA LYS A 150 -4.65 -23.50 -27.08
C LYS A 150 -4.88 -23.15 -25.60
N GLU A 151 -4.06 -23.70 -24.70
CA GLU A 151 -4.11 -23.36 -23.26
C GLU A 151 -3.76 -21.90 -22.98
N ILE A 152 -2.79 -21.34 -23.71
CA ILE A 152 -2.39 -19.94 -23.57
C ILE A 152 -3.52 -19.03 -24.05
N LYS A 153 -4.20 -19.38 -25.14
CA LYS A 153 -5.38 -18.65 -25.62
C LYS A 153 -6.49 -18.59 -24.58
N GLU A 154 -6.84 -19.72 -23.98
CA GLU A 154 -7.89 -19.77 -22.95
C GLU A 154 -7.51 -18.90 -21.75
N LYS A 155 -6.24 -18.96 -21.33
CA LYS A 155 -5.70 -18.07 -20.30
C LYS A 155 -5.79 -16.60 -20.73
N LEU A 156 -5.41 -16.24 -21.95
CA LEU A 156 -5.46 -14.87 -22.47
C LEU A 156 -6.88 -14.30 -22.55
N LEU A 157 -7.86 -15.11 -22.91
CA LEU A 157 -9.27 -14.72 -22.96
C LEU A 157 -9.87 -14.57 -21.55
N SER A 158 -9.40 -15.36 -20.58
CA SER A 158 -9.82 -15.31 -19.18
C SER A 158 -9.28 -14.10 -18.41
N ILE A 159 -8.15 -13.52 -18.84
CA ILE A 159 -7.54 -12.38 -18.14
C ILE A 159 -8.48 -11.17 -18.12
N SER A 160 -8.60 -10.50 -16.96
CA SER A 160 -9.34 -9.25 -16.83
C SER A 160 -8.58 -8.05 -17.43
N PRO A 161 -9.27 -6.97 -17.85
CA PRO A 161 -8.60 -5.77 -18.38
C PRO A 161 -7.54 -5.19 -17.44
N ALA A 162 -7.85 -5.13 -16.13
CA ALA A 162 -6.95 -4.59 -15.12
C ALA A 162 -5.68 -5.44 -14.96
N THR A 163 -5.80 -6.76 -15.04
CA THR A 163 -4.66 -7.66 -15.00
C THR A 163 -3.77 -7.50 -16.23
N ARG A 164 -4.34 -7.30 -17.45
CA ARG A 164 -3.55 -6.99 -18.65
C ARG A 164 -2.72 -5.72 -18.48
N ASP A 165 -3.33 -4.64 -18.01
CA ASP A 165 -2.63 -3.38 -17.76
C ASP A 165 -1.53 -3.53 -16.69
N CYS A 166 -1.79 -4.31 -15.63
CA CYS A 166 -0.78 -4.61 -14.61
C CYS A 166 0.40 -5.43 -15.17
N CYS A 167 0.13 -6.44 -15.99
CA CYS A 167 1.16 -7.25 -16.65
C CYS A 167 2.02 -6.39 -17.56
N LEU A 168 1.39 -5.60 -18.44
CA LEU A 168 2.08 -4.75 -19.43
C LEU A 168 2.84 -3.57 -18.80
N ARG A 169 2.55 -3.21 -17.54
CA ARG A 169 3.21 -2.10 -16.83
C ARG A 169 4.74 -2.22 -16.83
N LYS A 170 5.28 -3.43 -16.65
CA LYS A 170 6.74 -3.65 -16.68
C LYS A 170 7.34 -3.34 -18.06
N LYS A 171 6.64 -3.72 -19.13
CA LYS A 171 7.14 -3.53 -20.50
C LYS A 171 7.03 -2.08 -20.96
N ARG A 172 5.98 -1.37 -20.54
CA ARG A 172 5.84 0.08 -20.77
C ARG A 172 7.01 0.87 -20.20
N ILE A 173 7.47 0.52 -19.00
CA ILE A 173 8.62 1.18 -18.37
C ILE A 173 9.92 0.91 -19.14
N SER A 174 10.07 -0.28 -19.76
CA SER A 174 11.26 -0.61 -20.56
C SER A 174 11.29 -0.02 -21.97
N LEU A 175 10.18 0.58 -22.43
CA LEU A 175 10.05 1.18 -23.77
C LEU A 175 10.15 2.73 -23.72
N SER A 176 10.27 3.30 -22.52
CA SER A 176 10.49 4.73 -22.25
C SER A 176 11.89 4.97 -21.74
#